data_AF-A0A8S8XE36-F1
#
_entry.id   AF-A0A8S8XE36-F1
#
_cell.length_a   1.000
_cell.length_b   1.000
_cell.length_c   1.000
_cell.angle_alpha   90.00
_cell.angle_beta   90.00
_cell.angle_gamma   90.00
#
_symmetry.space_group_name_H-M   'P 1'
#
loop_
_entity.id
_entity.type
_entity.pdbx_description
1 polymer ?
#
loop_
_entity_poly.entity_id
_entity_poly.type
_entity_poly.pdbx_seq_one_letter_code
_entity_poly.pdbx_strand_id
1 'polypeptide(L)' 'MRLLLVRNILVAYNVNVDEKDARAAKIAGSLVRTTGRLLKQDDGRRTRIPGMLEMVQGMGLPLRRMESRKCQ' A
#
# COMPACT_ATOMS: atom_id res chain seq x y z
N MET A 1 -7.05 -30.55 -9.26
CA MET A 1 -6.97 -29.55 -8.18
C MET A 1 -8.26 -28.74 -8.18
N ARG A 2 -9.08 -28.83 -7.13
CA ARG A 2 -10.35 -28.10 -7.02
C ARG A 2 -10.12 -26.90 -6.10
N LEU A 3 -10.17 -25.69 -6.65
CA LEU A 3 -10.06 -24.45 -5.87
C LEU A 3 -11.43 -24.11 -5.29
N LEU A 4 -11.77 -24.64 -4.11
CA LEU A 4 -12.86 -24.13 -3.29
C LEU A 4 -12.26 -23.12 -2.31
N LEU A 5 -12.18 -21.85 -2.72
CA LEU A 5 -11.60 -20.79 -1.91
C LEU A 5 -12.73 -19.95 -1.30
N VAL A 6 -12.90 -20.01 0.02
CA VAL A 6 -13.70 -19.05 0.78
C VAL A 6 -12.75 -18.06 1.43
N ARG A 7 -12.99 -16.76 1.22
CA ARG A 7 -12.24 -15.66 1.84
C ARG A 7 -13.23 -14.64 2.38
N ASN A 8 -12.82 -13.90 3.39
CA ASN A 8 -13.58 -12.76 3.91
C ASN A 8 -13.73 -11.71 2.79
N ILE A 9 -14.78 -10.89 2.89
CA ILE A 9 -15.04 -9.80 1.95
C ILE A 9 -13.85 -8.84 1.96
N LEU A 10 -13.31 -8.54 0.78
CA LEU A 10 -12.21 -7.59 0.59
C LEU A 10 -12.79 -6.25 0.10
N VAL A 11 -12.47 -5.17 0.81
CA VAL A 11 -12.85 -3.80 0.41
C VAL A 11 -11.67 -3.12 -0.27
N ALA A 12 -11.87 -2.61 -1.48
CA ALA A 12 -10.90 -1.76 -2.16
C ALA A 12 -11.18 -0.29 -1.80
N TYR A 13 -10.20 0.36 -1.16
CA TYR A 13 -10.32 1.76 -0.73
C TYR A 13 -9.07 2.54 -1.16
N ASN A 14 -9.27 3.60 -1.94
CA ASN A 14 -8.19 4.47 -2.41
C ASN A 14 -8.17 5.78 -1.60
N VAL A 15 -6.97 6.22 -1.25
CA VAL A 15 -6.73 7.52 -0.62
C VAL A 15 -5.94 8.38 -1.58
N ASN A 16 -6.49 9.54 -1.92
CA ASN A 16 -5.81 10.50 -2.78
C ASN A 16 -4.87 11.37 -1.94
N VAL A 17 -3.63 11.49 -2.41
CA VAL A 17 -2.62 12.38 -1.82
C VAL A 17 -2.24 13.38 -2.90
N ASP A 18 -2.25 14.67 -2.56
CA ASP A 18 -1.87 15.73 -3.49
C ASP A 18 -0.34 15.78 -3.66
N GLU A 19 0.16 14.97 -4.59
CA GLU A 19 1.56 14.91 -4.96
C GLU A 19 1.77 14.45 -6.41
N LYS A 20 2.95 14.74 -6.98
CA LYS A 20 3.27 14.40 -8.38
C LYS A 20 3.85 12.99 -8.55
N ASP A 21 4.81 12.60 -7.70
CA ASP A 21 5.64 11.40 -7.91
C ASP A 21 5.26 10.20 -7.01
N ALA A 22 4.16 10.30 -6.27
CA ALA A 22 3.70 9.30 -5.31
C ALA A 22 4.76 8.91 -4.25
N ARG A 23 5.63 9.84 -3.85
CA ARG A 23 6.68 9.59 -2.87
C ARG A 23 6.09 9.44 -1.47
N ALA A 24 5.22 10.36 -1.07
CA ALA A 24 4.53 10.31 0.22
C ALA A 24 3.61 9.08 0.28
N ALA A 25 2.84 8.79 -0.78
CA ALA A 25 1.94 7.64 -0.87
C ALA A 25 2.69 6.31 -0.78
N LYS A 26 3.88 6.18 -1.40
CA LYS A 26 4.72 4.96 -1.26
C LYS A 26 5.21 4.77 0.16
N ILE A 27 5.66 5.85 0.80
CA ILE A 27 6.13 5.82 2.19
C ILE A 27 4.96 5.48 3.12
N ALA A 28 3.85 6.20 3.01
CA ALA A 28 2.63 5.97 3.78
C ALA A 28 2.12 4.53 3.61
N GLY A 29 2.05 4.03 2.37
CA GLY A 29 1.67 2.65 2.09
C GLY A 29 2.58 1.63 2.77
N SER A 30 3.90 1.89 2.82
CA SER A 30 4.86 1.03 3.52
C SER A 30 4.76 1.08 5.05
N LEU A 31 4.20 2.16 5.59
CA LEU A 31 3.95 2.32 7.03
C LEU A 31 2.60 1.72 7.43
N VAL A 32 1.58 1.82 6.59
CA VAL A 32 0.20 1.43 6.94
C VAL A 32 -0.06 -0.06 6.70
N ARG A 33 0.39 -0.62 5.57
CA ARG A 33 0.07 -2.02 5.20
C ARG A 33 0.76 -3.03 6.10
N THR A 34 0.14 -4.18 6.34
CA THR A 34 0.65 -5.20 7.27
C THR A 34 2.07 -5.66 6.96
N THR A 35 2.43 -5.81 5.68
CA THR A 35 3.77 -6.27 5.27
C THR A 35 4.89 -5.29 5.61
N GLY A 36 4.56 -4.03 5.88
CA GLY A 36 5.49 -3.00 6.27
C GLY A 36 6.61 -2.73 5.27
N ARG A 37 7.82 -2.50 5.79
CA ARG A 37 9.03 -2.15 5.02
C ARG A 37 10.25 -2.97 5.44
N LEU A 38 11.17 -3.15 4.51
CA LEU A 38 12.45 -3.82 4.74
C LEU A 38 13.53 -2.77 4.94
N LEU A 39 14.18 -2.76 6.10
CA LEU A 39 15.33 -1.93 6.38
C LEU A 39 16.60 -2.71 6.10
N LYS A 40 17.51 -2.10 5.34
CA LYS A 40 18.87 -2.60 5.16
C LYS A 40 19.74 -1.95 6.23
N GLN A 41 20.42 -2.76 7.03
CA GLN A 41 21.41 -2.32 7.99
C GLN A 41 22.79 -2.21 7.32
N ASP A 42 23.71 -1.46 7.94
CA ASP A 42 25.05 -1.24 7.40
C ASP A 42 25.88 -2.54 7.37
N ASP A 43 25.57 -3.49 8.26
CA ASP A 43 26.15 -4.84 8.30
C ASP A 43 25.62 -5.78 7.20
N GLY A 44 24.76 -5.29 6.31
CA GLY A 44 24.16 -6.05 5.22
C GLY A 44 22.90 -6.85 5.60
N ARG A 45 22.51 -6.88 6.88
CA ARG A 45 21.28 -7.55 7.31
C ARG A 45 20.05 -6.79 6.83
N ARG A 46 18.97 -7.55 6.64
CA ARG A 46 17.68 -7.03 6.19
C ARG A 46 16.62 -7.36 7.23
N THR A 47 16.12 -6.35 7.92
CA THR A 47 15.07 -6.52 8.95
C THR A 47 13.77 -5.96 8.43
N ARG A 48 12.70 -6.76 8.49
CA ARG A 48 11.35 -6.30 8.15
C ARG A 48 10.70 -5.72 9.38
N ILE A 49 10.23 -4.47 9.26
CA ILE A 49 9.39 -3.83 10.27
C ILE A 49 7.94 -3.90 9.76
N PRO A 50 7.01 -4.47 10.54
CA PRO A 50 5.60 -4.52 10.16
C PRO A 50 4.99 -3.11 10.05
N GLY A 51 3.90 -2.99 9.30
CA GLY A 51 3.13 -1.75 9.26
C GLY A 51 2.18 -1.60 10.44
N MET A 52 1.48 -0.47 10.47
CA MET A 52 0.61 -0.05 11.57
C MET A 52 -0.73 -0.80 11.61
N LEU A 53 -1.23 -1.28 10.48
CA LEU A 53 -2.53 -1.96 10.40
C LEU A 53 -2.39 -3.43 10.05
N GLU A 54 -3.20 -4.25 10.71
CA GLU A 54 -3.35 -5.69 10.43
C GLU A 54 -4.36 -5.94 9.30
N MET A 55 -4.17 -7.05 8.57
CA MET A 55 -5.01 -7.47 7.45
C MET A 55 -5.18 -6.45 6.30
N VAL A 56 -4.34 -5.41 6.26
CA VAL A 56 -4.35 -4.38 5.22
C VAL A 56 -3.27 -4.66 4.19
N GLN A 57 -3.68 -4.73 2.93
CA GLN A 57 -2.79 -4.77 1.77
C GLN A 57 -2.84 -3.43 1.05
N GLY A 58 -1.71 -3.00 0.47
CA GLY A 58 -1.68 -1.72 -0.22
C GLY A 58 -0.33 -1.37 -0.84
N MET A 59 -0.39 -0.36 -1.70
CA MET A 59 0.75 0.22 -2.42
C MET A 59 0.48 1.69 -2.74
N GLY A 60 1.53 2.50 -2.78
CA GLY A 60 1.46 3.87 -3.30
C GLY A 60 1.70 3.88 -4.80
N LEU A 61 0.75 4.38 -5.58
CA LEU A 61 0.80 4.42 -7.04
C LEU A 61 0.62 5.86 -7.53
N PRO A 62 1.50 6.39 -8.40
CA PRO A 62 1.25 7.66 -9.06
C PRO A 62 0.10 7.50 -10.06
N LEU A 63 -0.87 8.38 -9.96
CA LEU A 63 -1.94 8.46 -10.95
C LEU A 63 -1.49 9.44 -12.04
N ARG A 64 -1.27 8.94 -13.26
CA ARG A 64 -1.25 9.85 -14.43
C ARG A 64 -2.62 10.47 -14.51
N ARG A 65 -2.66 11.81 -14.68
CA ARG A 65 -3.84 12.67 -14.66
C ARG A 65 -5.11 11.91 -15.02
N MET A 66 -5.79 11.43 -13.98
CA MET A 66 -7.21 11.15 -14.08
C MET A 66 -7.82 12.55 -14.09
N GLU A 67 -8.39 12.97 -15.21
CA GLU A 67 -9.45 13.96 -15.14
C GLU A 67 -10.51 13.34 -14.23
N SER A 68 -10.37 13.67 -12.96
CA SER A 68 -11.45 13.59 -12.01
C SER A 68 -12.47 14.54 -12.60
N ARG A 69 -13.41 14.01 -13.39
CA ARG A 69 -14.73 14.63 -13.40
C ARG A 69 -15.06 14.69 -11.93
N LYS A 70 -14.93 15.89 -11.34
CA LYS A 70 -15.47 16.17 -10.03
C LYS A 70 -16.86 15.57 -10.11
N CYS A 71 -17.15 14.62 -9.22
CA CYS A 71 -18.53 14.32 -8.92
C CYS A 71 -19.10 15.68 -8.48
N GLN A 72 -19.77 16.36 -9.42
CA GLN A 72 -20.76 17.36 -9.09
C GLN A 72 -21.97 16.61 -8.56
#